data_AF-A0A7S2NCW6-F1
#
_entry.id   AF-A0A7S2NCW6-F1
#
_cell.length_a   1.000
_cell.length_b   1.000
_cell.length_c   1.000
_cell.angle_alpha   90.00
_cell.angle_beta   90.00
_cell.angle_gamma   90.00
#
_symmetry.space_group_name_H-M   'P 1'
#
loop_
_entity.id
_entity.type
_entity.pdbx_description
1 polymer ?
#
loop_
_entity_poly.entity_id
_entity_poly.type
_entity_poly.pdbx_seq_one_letter_code
_entity_poly.pdbx_strand_id
1 'polypeptide(L)'
;IRSKTQVTKRVIEASTRLLAISCFCIGTDQVDLKAAQQKGIPVFNAPFANTRSVAELIIGNVIGLSRKIGDCTAQMHRGAWFKQAVGCFEIRGKTLGIVGYGHIGAQVSVLAEAMGMNVVYYDVVPKLPMGNAQQIASLPGLLGQSDFVTLHVPNLPQTKNMIGKEELAAMKRGAFFLNASRGNVVVIPALAAALKSGHIRGAYVDVFPVEPGK
;
A
#
# COMPACT_ATOMS: atom_id res chain seq x y z
N ILE A 1 -16.13 -16.42 -5.66
CA ILE A 1 -14.92 -16.80 -4.87
C ILE A 1 -14.32 -15.59 -4.17
N ARG A 2 -13.45 -15.78 -3.18
CA ARG A 2 -12.58 -14.73 -2.59
C ARG A 2 -11.10 -15.13 -2.79
N SER A 3 -10.18 -14.44 -2.12
CA SER A 3 -8.72 -14.55 -2.33
C SER A 3 -8.10 -15.92 -2.00
N LYS A 4 -8.73 -16.75 -1.16
CA LYS A 4 -8.15 -18.06 -0.77
C LYS A 4 -8.44 -19.19 -1.76
N THR A 5 -9.46 -19.06 -2.60
CA THR A 5 -9.82 -20.11 -3.56
C THR A 5 -8.95 -19.99 -4.80
N GLN A 6 -8.10 -20.99 -5.04
CA GLN A 6 -7.26 -21.05 -6.24
C GLN A 6 -8.04 -21.70 -7.39
N VAL A 7 -8.37 -20.90 -8.40
CA VAL A 7 -9.05 -21.35 -9.63
C VAL A 7 -7.99 -21.52 -10.72
N THR A 8 -7.26 -22.62 -10.60
CA THR A 8 -6.19 -22.99 -11.54
C THR A 8 -6.75 -23.51 -12.87
N LYS A 9 -5.89 -23.61 -13.89
CA LYS A 9 -6.22 -24.27 -15.16
C LYS A 9 -6.90 -25.62 -14.97
N ARG A 10 -6.40 -26.47 -14.07
CA ARG A 10 -6.99 -27.79 -13.77
C ARG A 10 -8.45 -27.69 -13.29
N VAL A 11 -8.75 -26.72 -12.43
CA VAL A 11 -10.12 -26.49 -11.91
C VAL A 11 -11.04 -26.05 -13.04
N ILE A 12 -10.57 -25.15 -13.90
CA ILE A 12 -11.30 -24.62 -15.06
C ILE A 12 -11.57 -25.74 -16.08
N GLU A 13 -10.58 -26.58 -16.37
CA GLU A 13 -10.70 -27.68 -17.32
C GLU A 13 -11.68 -28.77 -16.84
N ALA A 14 -11.60 -29.15 -15.57
CA ALA A 14 -12.50 -30.13 -14.96
C ALA A 14 -13.96 -29.67 -14.88
N SER A 15 -14.22 -28.36 -14.96
CA SER A 15 -15.56 -27.79 -14.87
C SER A 15 -16.22 -27.71 -16.25
N THR A 16 -17.15 -28.64 -16.53
CA THR A 16 -17.82 -28.75 -17.84
C THR A 16 -19.01 -27.81 -18.03
N ARG A 17 -19.57 -27.27 -16.93
CA ARG A 17 -20.73 -26.36 -16.94
C ARG A 17 -20.42 -24.95 -16.42
N LEU A 18 -19.14 -24.60 -16.26
CA LEU A 18 -18.74 -23.30 -15.72
C LEU A 18 -18.94 -22.20 -16.77
N LEU A 19 -19.83 -21.25 -16.48
CA LEU A 19 -20.17 -20.16 -17.40
C LEU A 19 -19.46 -18.84 -17.08
N ALA A 20 -19.13 -18.57 -15.82
CA ALA A 20 -18.48 -17.34 -15.39
C ALA A 20 -17.80 -17.53 -14.02
N ILE A 21 -16.80 -16.70 -13.72
CA ILE A 21 -16.16 -16.61 -12.41
C ILE A 21 -16.34 -15.20 -11.85
N SER A 22 -16.85 -15.08 -10.62
CA SER A 22 -16.93 -13.80 -9.93
C SER A 22 -16.06 -13.79 -8.67
N CYS A 23 -15.11 -12.86 -8.64
CA CYS A 23 -14.21 -12.59 -7.54
C CYS A 23 -14.77 -11.49 -6.65
N PHE A 24 -15.21 -11.84 -5.44
CA PHE A 24 -15.67 -10.90 -4.42
C PHE A 24 -14.47 -10.28 -3.67
N CYS A 25 -13.56 -9.71 -4.46
CA CYS A 25 -12.34 -9.01 -4.05
C CYS A 25 -11.82 -8.15 -5.21
N ILE A 26 -10.87 -7.26 -4.94
CA ILE A 26 -10.24 -6.42 -5.97
C ILE A 26 -9.34 -7.27 -6.87
N GLY A 27 -8.51 -8.13 -6.28
CA GLY A 27 -7.55 -8.95 -7.03
C GLY A 27 -8.19 -10.15 -7.73
N THR A 28 -7.60 -10.53 -8.85
CA THR A 28 -7.89 -11.75 -9.60
C THR A 28 -6.71 -12.71 -9.63
N ASP A 29 -5.68 -12.47 -8.79
CA ASP A 29 -4.41 -13.22 -8.74
C ASP A 29 -4.62 -14.74 -8.55
N GLN A 30 -5.70 -15.13 -7.87
CA GLN A 30 -6.07 -16.51 -7.60
C GLN A 30 -6.77 -17.24 -8.77
N VAL A 31 -6.99 -16.56 -9.90
CA VAL A 31 -7.67 -17.13 -11.08
C VAL A 31 -6.69 -17.18 -12.25
N ASP A 32 -6.60 -18.34 -12.90
CA ASP A 32 -5.89 -18.45 -14.17
C ASP A 32 -6.71 -17.78 -15.30
N LEU A 33 -6.47 -16.49 -15.47
CA LEU A 33 -7.17 -15.67 -16.47
C LEU A 33 -6.93 -16.16 -17.90
N LYS A 34 -5.77 -16.76 -18.17
CA LYS A 34 -5.44 -17.27 -19.51
C LYS A 34 -6.24 -18.53 -19.82
N ALA A 35 -6.34 -19.46 -18.87
CA ALA A 35 -7.18 -20.64 -19.01
C ALA A 35 -8.67 -20.29 -19.08
N ALA A 36 -9.13 -19.33 -18.27
CA ALA A 36 -10.50 -18.85 -18.32
C ALA A 36 -10.83 -18.23 -19.70
N GLN A 37 -9.95 -17.38 -20.23
CA GLN A 37 -10.07 -16.80 -21.56
C GLN A 37 -10.13 -17.87 -22.65
N GLN A 38 -9.26 -18.88 -22.61
CA GLN A 38 -9.23 -19.97 -23.60
C GLN A 38 -10.51 -20.79 -23.64
N LYS A 39 -11.20 -20.95 -22.49
CA LYS A 39 -12.51 -21.62 -22.41
C LYS A 39 -13.71 -20.71 -22.64
N GLY A 40 -13.50 -19.41 -22.91
CA GLY A 40 -14.59 -18.45 -23.08
C GLY A 40 -15.34 -18.11 -21.78
N ILE A 41 -14.68 -18.25 -20.62
CA ILE A 41 -15.27 -17.99 -19.30
C ILE A 41 -14.90 -16.57 -18.86
N PRO A 42 -15.83 -15.62 -18.80
CA PRO A 42 -15.57 -14.28 -18.28
C PRO A 42 -15.26 -14.31 -16.77
N VAL A 43 -14.36 -13.43 -16.35
CA VAL A 43 -13.96 -13.23 -14.95
C VAL A 43 -14.32 -11.81 -14.52
N PHE A 44 -15.12 -11.69 -13.46
CA PHE A 44 -15.54 -10.43 -12.86
C PHE A 44 -14.83 -10.22 -11.52
N ASN A 45 -14.59 -8.95 -11.16
CA ASN A 45 -14.10 -8.56 -9.84
C ASN A 45 -14.84 -7.31 -9.33
N ALA A 46 -14.54 -6.89 -8.10
CA ALA A 46 -15.11 -5.68 -7.49
C ALA A 46 -14.00 -4.64 -7.22
N PRO A 47 -13.50 -3.93 -8.26
CA PRO A 47 -12.30 -3.10 -8.14
C PRO A 47 -12.47 -1.85 -7.27
N PHE A 48 -13.70 -1.38 -7.06
CA PHE A 48 -13.98 -0.12 -6.37
C PHE A 48 -14.54 -0.27 -4.95
N ALA A 49 -14.91 -1.49 -4.54
CA ALA A 49 -15.66 -1.72 -3.31
C ALA A 49 -14.89 -1.34 -2.04
N ASN A 50 -13.55 -1.41 -2.07
CA ASN A 50 -12.72 -1.20 -0.87
C ASN A 50 -11.86 0.06 -0.95
N THR A 51 -12.00 0.88 -2.00
CA THR A 51 -11.14 2.04 -2.23
C THR A 51 -11.15 2.98 -1.03
N ARG A 52 -12.35 3.29 -0.52
CA ARG A 52 -12.51 4.20 0.61
C ARG A 52 -11.95 3.62 1.91
N SER A 53 -12.23 2.36 2.19
CA SER A 53 -11.74 1.68 3.39
C SER A 53 -10.21 1.64 3.46
N VAL A 54 -9.53 1.37 2.35
CA VAL A 54 -8.07 1.41 2.30
C VAL A 54 -7.55 2.84 2.49
N ALA A 55 -8.21 3.83 1.88
CA ALA A 55 -7.79 5.22 2.03
C ALA A 55 -7.88 5.70 3.49
N GLU A 56 -8.98 5.38 4.18
CA GLU A 56 -9.17 5.70 5.60
C GLU A 56 -8.14 4.97 6.48
N LEU A 57 -7.85 3.71 6.18
CA LEU A 57 -6.85 2.92 6.89
C LEU A 57 -5.44 3.52 6.76
N ILE A 58 -5.08 4.02 5.58
CA ILE A 58 -3.79 4.71 5.37
C ILE A 58 -3.71 5.99 6.20
N ILE A 59 -4.73 6.85 6.15
CA ILE A 59 -4.74 8.10 6.92
C ILE A 59 -4.70 7.82 8.42
N GLY A 60 -5.46 6.84 8.90
CA GLY A 60 -5.42 6.39 10.28
C GLY A 60 -4.03 5.92 10.71
N ASN A 61 -3.32 5.17 9.87
CA ASN A 61 -1.95 4.75 10.14
C ASN A 61 -0.92 5.87 10.01
N VAL A 62 -1.11 6.85 9.13
CA VAL A 62 -0.26 8.05 9.07
C VAL A 62 -0.31 8.78 10.42
N ILE A 63 -1.50 9.00 10.97
CA ILE A 63 -1.69 9.59 12.31
C ILE A 63 -1.13 8.67 13.40
N GLY A 64 -1.43 7.37 13.33
CA GLY A 64 -0.99 6.37 14.30
C GLY A 64 0.53 6.29 14.42
N LEU A 65 1.23 6.30 13.29
CA LEU A 65 2.68 6.32 13.22
C LEU A 65 3.25 7.66 13.70
N SER A 66 2.66 8.80 13.30
CA SER A 66 3.14 10.12 13.72
C SER A 66 3.00 10.35 15.23
N ARG A 67 2.08 9.65 15.89
CA ARG A 67 1.79 9.75 17.32
C ARG A 67 2.19 8.52 18.12
N LYS A 68 2.85 7.53 17.51
CA LYS A 68 3.30 6.28 18.14
C LYS A 68 2.19 5.51 18.88
N ILE A 69 0.96 5.55 18.35
CA ILE A 69 -0.20 4.96 19.04
C ILE A 69 0.01 3.47 19.31
N GLY A 70 0.53 2.72 18.35
CA GLY A 70 0.82 1.28 18.51
C GLY A 70 1.82 1.00 19.62
N ASP A 71 2.96 1.69 19.63
CA ASP A 71 4.02 1.52 20.63
C ASP A 71 3.53 1.89 22.03
N CYS A 72 2.89 3.06 22.17
CA CYS A 72 2.36 3.53 23.44
C CYS A 72 1.27 2.59 23.98
N THR A 73 0.41 2.06 23.11
CA THR A 73 -0.63 1.09 23.49
C THR A 73 0.01 -0.22 23.97
N ALA A 74 1.00 -0.75 23.24
CA ALA A 74 1.70 -1.98 23.61
C ALA A 74 2.51 -1.86 24.91
N GLN A 75 3.01 -0.66 25.24
CA GLN A 75 3.65 -0.36 26.51
C GLN A 75 2.61 -0.28 27.64
N MET A 76 1.47 0.34 27.38
CA MET A 76 0.38 0.46 28.35
C MET A 76 -0.13 -0.90 28.81
N HIS A 77 -0.37 -1.81 27.86
CA HIS A 77 -0.80 -3.18 28.18
C HIS A 77 0.25 -3.97 28.99
N ARG A 78 1.51 -3.52 29.01
CA ARG A 78 2.58 -4.08 29.85
C ARG A 78 2.75 -3.34 31.18
N GLY A 79 1.81 -2.46 31.54
CA GLY A 79 1.82 -1.69 32.78
C GLY A 79 2.77 -0.50 32.78
N ALA A 80 3.32 -0.11 31.63
CA ALA A 80 4.25 1.00 31.52
C ALA A 80 3.57 2.25 30.89
N TRP A 81 3.56 3.37 31.63
CA TRP A 81 3.02 4.65 31.16
C TRP A 81 4.16 5.64 30.86
N PHE A 82 4.51 5.80 29.59
CA PHE A 82 5.54 6.74 29.16
C PHE A 82 4.92 8.01 28.55
N LYS A 83 4.68 9.03 29.38
CA LYS A 83 4.17 10.33 28.94
C LYS A 83 5.27 11.18 28.31
N GLN A 84 5.61 10.93 27.04
CA GLN A 84 6.60 11.71 26.30
C GLN A 84 6.16 11.98 24.85
N ALA A 85 6.53 13.15 24.33
CA ALA A 85 6.22 13.57 22.96
C ALA A 85 7.44 13.42 22.01
N VAL A 86 8.56 12.87 22.49
CA VAL A 86 9.79 12.77 21.72
C VAL A 86 9.57 11.94 20.46
N GLY A 87 9.77 12.56 19.30
CA GLY A 87 9.56 11.93 18.00
C GLY A 87 8.09 11.71 17.63
N CYS A 88 7.17 12.45 18.24
CA CYS A 88 5.77 12.55 17.83
C CYS A 88 5.53 13.88 17.10
N PHE A 89 4.73 13.85 16.03
CA PHE A 89 4.54 15.00 15.15
C PHE A 89 3.07 15.16 14.74
N GLU A 90 2.66 16.41 14.53
CA GLU A 90 1.46 16.72 13.76
C GLU A 90 1.71 16.39 12.28
N ILE A 91 0.66 15.89 11.60
CA ILE A 91 0.72 15.54 10.18
C ILE A 91 0.50 16.77 9.28
N ARG A 92 -0.13 17.83 9.81
CA ARG A 92 -0.36 19.08 9.08
C ARG A 92 0.98 19.69 8.64
N GLY A 93 1.06 20.08 7.38
CA GLY A 93 2.27 20.63 6.74
C GLY A 93 3.33 19.60 6.40
N LYS A 94 3.12 18.31 6.71
CA LYS A 94 4.01 17.22 6.26
C LYS A 94 3.69 16.81 4.83
N THR A 95 4.68 16.27 4.15
CA THR A 95 4.54 15.80 2.77
C THR A 95 4.20 14.30 2.73
N LEU A 96 3.07 13.96 2.13
CA LEU A 96 2.68 12.60 1.79
C LEU A 96 3.02 12.29 0.34
N GLY A 97 3.94 11.36 0.13
CA GLY A 97 4.30 10.79 -1.16
C GLY A 97 3.45 9.57 -1.50
N ILE A 98 2.74 9.62 -2.61
CA ILE A 98 1.87 8.55 -3.10
C ILE A 98 2.50 7.89 -4.33
N VAL A 99 2.85 6.61 -4.22
CA VAL A 99 3.34 5.82 -5.36
C VAL A 99 2.19 5.01 -5.93
N GLY A 100 1.76 5.35 -7.14
CA GLY A 100 0.54 4.84 -7.78
C GLY A 100 -0.67 5.75 -7.50
N TYR A 101 -1.07 6.54 -8.48
CA TYR A 101 -2.16 7.53 -8.39
C TYR A 101 -3.41 7.03 -9.11
N GLY A 102 -3.78 5.78 -8.81
CA GLY A 102 -5.04 5.17 -9.23
C GLY A 102 -6.20 5.50 -8.28
N HIS A 103 -7.23 4.65 -8.24
CA HIS A 103 -8.43 4.88 -7.43
C HIS A 103 -8.13 5.12 -5.94
N ILE A 104 -7.26 4.28 -5.34
CA ILE A 104 -6.92 4.38 -3.92
C ILE A 104 -6.01 5.59 -3.67
N GLY A 105 -4.93 5.73 -4.44
CA GLY A 105 -3.99 6.85 -4.29
C GLY A 105 -4.67 8.22 -4.40
N ALA A 106 -5.60 8.37 -5.33
CA ALA A 106 -6.34 9.62 -5.48
C ALA A 106 -7.31 9.88 -4.31
N GLN A 107 -7.96 8.86 -3.73
CA GLN A 107 -8.78 9.03 -2.53
C GLN A 107 -7.95 9.33 -1.28
N VAL A 108 -6.76 8.71 -1.13
CA VAL A 108 -5.80 9.03 -0.08
C VAL A 108 -5.36 10.49 -0.19
N SER A 109 -5.08 10.96 -1.41
CA SER A 109 -4.71 12.35 -1.70
C SER A 109 -5.73 13.34 -1.16
N VAL A 110 -7.02 13.18 -1.52
CA VAL A 110 -8.10 14.06 -1.06
C VAL A 110 -8.20 14.10 0.46
N LEU A 111 -8.08 12.95 1.13
CA LEU A 111 -8.15 12.91 2.59
C LEU A 111 -6.92 13.53 3.26
N ALA A 112 -5.73 13.32 2.70
CA ALA A 112 -4.50 13.89 3.22
C ALA A 112 -4.50 15.43 3.10
N GLU A 113 -4.97 15.97 1.96
CA GLU A 113 -5.14 17.41 1.78
C GLU A 113 -6.16 18.01 2.75
N ALA A 114 -7.28 17.32 2.99
CA ALA A 114 -8.28 17.74 3.98
C ALA A 114 -7.71 17.81 5.41
N MET A 115 -6.66 17.03 5.70
CA MET A 115 -5.91 17.06 6.96
C MET A 115 -4.74 18.07 6.96
N GLY A 116 -4.60 18.85 5.88
CA GLY A 116 -3.57 19.87 5.71
C GLY A 116 -2.18 19.33 5.40
N MET A 117 -2.07 18.13 4.83
CA MET A 117 -0.80 17.60 4.30
C MET A 117 -0.51 18.16 2.91
N ASN A 118 0.77 18.27 2.55
CA ASN A 118 1.19 18.49 1.17
C ASN A 118 1.19 17.13 0.45
N VAL A 119 0.49 17.00 -0.67
CA VAL A 119 0.42 15.74 -1.40
C VAL A 119 1.24 15.79 -2.68
N VAL A 120 2.12 14.80 -2.84
CA VAL A 120 2.93 14.60 -4.04
C VAL A 120 2.75 13.15 -4.49
N TYR A 121 2.78 12.88 -5.79
CA TYR A 121 2.58 11.53 -6.30
C TYR A 121 3.47 11.20 -7.48
N TYR A 122 3.73 9.91 -7.64
CA TYR A 122 4.43 9.33 -8.78
C TYR A 122 3.57 8.22 -9.37
N ASP A 123 3.34 8.30 -10.68
CA ASP A 123 2.70 7.26 -11.47
C ASP A 123 3.39 7.20 -12.83
N VAL A 124 3.54 5.99 -13.37
CA VAL A 124 4.14 5.78 -14.71
C VAL A 124 3.21 6.23 -15.82
N VAL A 125 1.90 6.32 -15.53
CA VAL A 125 0.89 6.86 -16.43
C VAL A 125 0.58 8.30 -15.99
N PRO A 126 0.54 9.28 -16.91
CA PRO A 126 0.05 10.62 -16.60
C PRO A 126 -1.35 10.56 -15.99
N LYS A 127 -1.53 11.21 -14.84
CA LYS A 127 -2.83 11.31 -14.16
C LYS A 127 -3.18 12.78 -14.01
N LEU A 128 -4.47 13.09 -14.08
CA LEU A 128 -4.94 14.40 -13.67
C LEU A 128 -4.88 14.46 -12.13
N PRO A 129 -4.19 15.45 -11.54
CA PRO A 129 -4.18 15.63 -10.10
C PRO A 129 -5.57 15.98 -9.59
N MET A 130 -5.84 15.62 -8.34
CA MET A 130 -7.03 16.08 -7.62
C MET A 130 -6.56 17.09 -6.58
N GLY A 131 -7.28 18.22 -6.45
CA GLY A 131 -6.92 19.27 -5.52
C GLY A 131 -5.56 19.89 -5.84
N ASN A 132 -4.70 20.00 -4.82
CA ASN A 132 -3.38 20.61 -4.93
C ASN A 132 -2.25 19.57 -5.13
N ALA A 133 -2.60 18.31 -5.38
CA ALA A 133 -1.64 17.22 -5.49
C ALA A 133 -0.69 17.44 -6.67
N GLN A 134 0.60 17.26 -6.45
CA GLN A 134 1.62 17.51 -7.47
C GLN A 134 2.22 16.21 -7.99
N GLN A 135 2.26 16.04 -9.31
CA GLN A 135 2.97 14.93 -9.92
C GLN A 135 4.47 15.18 -9.89
N ILE A 136 5.23 14.18 -9.44
CA ILE A 136 6.69 14.17 -9.46
C ILE A 136 7.14 13.25 -10.58
N ALA A 137 8.12 13.71 -11.36
CA ALA A 137 8.56 13.03 -12.57
C ALA A 137 9.30 11.71 -12.31
N SER A 138 9.86 11.52 -11.10
CA SER A 138 10.66 10.34 -10.76
C SER A 138 10.35 9.83 -9.36
N LEU A 139 10.44 8.51 -9.20
CA LEU A 139 10.29 7.87 -7.89
C LEU A 139 11.33 8.39 -6.88
N PRO A 140 12.64 8.49 -7.18
CA PRO A 140 13.61 9.06 -6.24
C PRO A 140 13.30 10.49 -5.81
N GLY A 141 12.80 11.33 -6.72
CA GLY A 141 12.38 12.70 -6.40
C GLY A 141 11.24 12.72 -5.39
N LEU A 142 10.25 11.84 -5.56
CA LEU A 142 9.16 11.69 -4.60
C LEU A 142 9.66 11.22 -3.25
N LEU A 143 10.50 10.18 -3.21
CA LEU A 143 11.02 9.60 -1.97
C LEU A 143 11.82 10.63 -1.16
N GLY A 144 12.68 11.41 -1.82
CA GLY A 144 13.55 12.39 -1.17
C GLY A 144 12.81 13.58 -0.52
N GLN A 145 11.59 13.89 -0.96
CA GLN A 145 10.81 15.01 -0.42
C GLN A 145 9.63 14.61 0.48
N SER A 146 9.38 13.30 0.63
CA SER A 146 8.22 12.80 1.39
C SER A 146 8.57 12.48 2.84
N ASP A 147 7.73 12.92 3.78
CA ASP A 147 7.83 12.54 5.19
C ASP A 147 7.11 11.20 5.45
N PHE A 148 6.07 10.92 4.67
CA PHE A 148 5.34 9.66 4.62
C PHE A 148 5.31 9.17 3.17
N VAL A 149 5.59 7.90 2.92
CA VAL A 149 5.44 7.29 1.59
C VAL A 149 4.44 6.14 1.68
N THR A 150 3.42 6.16 0.81
CA THR A 150 2.40 5.10 0.73
C THR A 150 2.36 4.49 -0.68
N LEU A 151 2.21 3.16 -0.74
CA LEU A 151 2.16 2.40 -1.98
C LEU A 151 0.74 1.99 -2.35
N HIS A 152 0.35 2.25 -3.59
CA HIS A 152 -0.94 1.91 -4.20
C HIS A 152 -0.79 1.38 -5.63
N VAL A 153 0.17 0.46 -5.82
CA VAL A 153 0.50 -0.13 -7.13
C VAL A 153 -0.06 -1.55 -7.30
N PRO A 154 -0.33 -2.01 -8.55
CA PRO A 154 -0.72 -3.39 -8.82
C PRO A 154 0.45 -4.38 -8.63
N ASN A 155 0.17 -5.69 -8.72
CA ASN A 155 1.19 -6.73 -8.73
C ASN A 155 1.65 -7.02 -10.17
N LEU A 156 2.66 -6.30 -10.64
CA LEU A 156 3.27 -6.46 -11.96
C LEU A 156 4.77 -6.81 -11.85
N PRO A 157 5.39 -7.37 -12.90
CA PRO A 157 6.84 -7.58 -12.95
C PRO A 157 7.64 -6.30 -12.63
N GLN A 158 7.17 -5.15 -13.12
CA GLN A 158 7.82 -3.84 -12.93
C GLN A 158 7.70 -3.30 -11.50
N THR A 159 6.65 -3.69 -10.76
CA THR A 159 6.41 -3.24 -9.38
C THR A 159 6.97 -4.23 -8.35
N LYS A 160 7.37 -5.42 -8.78
CA LYS A 160 7.90 -6.45 -7.90
C LYS A 160 9.24 -5.98 -7.33
N ASN A 161 9.34 -5.94 -6.01
CA ASN A 161 10.52 -5.49 -5.26
C ASN A 161 10.99 -4.10 -5.65
N MET A 162 10.11 -3.24 -6.18
CA MET A 162 10.47 -1.90 -6.61
C MET A 162 10.93 -1.00 -5.46
N ILE A 163 10.55 -1.33 -4.22
CA ILE A 163 11.08 -0.69 -3.01
C ILE A 163 12.10 -1.63 -2.36
N GLY A 164 13.36 -1.46 -2.74
CA GLY A 164 14.51 -2.16 -2.20
C GLY A 164 15.33 -1.29 -1.25
N LYS A 165 16.59 -1.66 -1.08
CA LYS A 165 17.53 -0.94 -0.20
C LYS A 165 17.80 0.48 -0.68
N GLU A 166 17.92 0.66 -1.99
CA GLU A 166 18.25 1.94 -2.61
C GLU A 166 17.10 2.94 -2.47
N GLU A 167 15.88 2.50 -2.74
CA GLU A 167 14.68 3.35 -2.61
C GLU A 167 14.41 3.71 -1.16
N LEU A 168 14.56 2.75 -0.23
CA LEU A 168 14.42 3.04 1.19
C LEU A 168 15.48 4.02 1.70
N ALA A 169 16.70 3.99 1.15
CA ALA A 169 17.77 4.93 1.48
C ALA A 169 17.59 6.31 0.83
N ALA A 170 16.86 6.38 -0.30
CA ALA A 170 16.49 7.63 -0.97
C ALA A 170 15.35 8.38 -0.26
N MET A 171 14.65 7.73 0.68
CA MET A 171 13.68 8.41 1.54
C MET A 171 14.36 9.38 2.50
N LYS A 172 13.61 10.35 3.02
CA LYS A 172 14.13 11.22 4.09
C LYS A 172 14.50 10.36 5.31
N ARG A 173 15.62 10.70 5.95
CA ARG A 173 15.97 10.12 7.24
C ARG A 173 14.90 10.47 8.29
N GLY A 174 14.31 9.45 8.89
CA GLY A 174 13.20 9.56 9.84
C GLY A 174 11.81 9.57 9.21
N ALA A 175 11.69 9.30 7.91
CA ALA A 175 10.40 9.14 7.23
C ALA A 175 9.64 7.88 7.68
N PHE A 176 8.38 7.82 7.29
CA PHE A 176 7.49 6.68 7.53
C PHE A 176 7.11 6.00 6.21
N PHE A 177 6.97 4.67 6.25
CA PHE A 177 6.67 3.86 5.08
C PHE A 177 5.36 3.08 5.25
N LEU A 178 4.47 3.10 4.26
CA LEU A 178 3.17 2.44 4.32
C LEU A 178 2.95 1.56 3.08
N ASN A 179 2.55 0.31 3.29
CA ASN A 179 2.16 -0.59 2.20
C ASN A 179 0.86 -1.33 2.53
N ALA A 180 -0.22 -0.93 1.84
CA ALA A 180 -1.51 -1.62 1.78
C ALA A 180 -1.85 -2.10 0.36
N SER A 181 -0.83 -2.24 -0.50
CA SER A 181 -1.02 -2.59 -1.92
C SER A 181 -0.84 -4.08 -2.15
N ARG A 182 0.40 -4.54 -2.32
CA ARG A 182 0.78 -5.93 -2.58
C ARG A 182 2.07 -6.26 -1.82
N GLY A 183 2.15 -7.49 -1.30
CA GLY A 183 3.24 -7.93 -0.43
C GLY A 183 4.60 -8.04 -1.14
N ASN A 184 4.61 -8.26 -2.45
CA ASN A 184 5.83 -8.41 -3.25
C ASN A 184 6.36 -7.09 -3.80
N VAL A 185 5.85 -5.93 -3.37
CA VAL A 185 6.29 -4.62 -3.88
C VAL A 185 7.51 -4.10 -3.11
N VAL A 186 7.67 -4.54 -1.86
CA VAL A 186 8.77 -4.14 -0.98
C VAL A 186 9.64 -5.33 -0.60
N VAL A 187 10.95 -5.12 -0.59
CA VAL A 187 11.92 -6.10 -0.09
C VAL A 187 11.91 -6.06 1.45
N ILE A 188 11.15 -6.97 2.08
CA ILE A 188 10.94 -6.99 3.54
C ILE A 188 12.25 -6.98 4.37
N PRO A 189 13.31 -7.75 4.02
CA PRO A 189 14.58 -7.66 4.74
C PRO A 189 15.22 -6.26 4.69
N ALA A 190 15.10 -5.55 3.56
CA ALA A 190 15.62 -4.20 3.40
C ALA A 190 14.83 -3.21 4.27
N LEU A 191 13.50 -3.32 4.29
CA LEU A 191 12.63 -2.51 5.17
C LEU A 191 12.97 -2.75 6.65
N ALA A 192 13.14 -4.01 7.06
CA ALA A 192 13.53 -4.34 8.43
C ALA A 192 14.89 -3.75 8.81
N ALA A 193 15.87 -3.78 7.90
CA ALA A 193 17.18 -3.16 8.12
C ALA A 193 17.09 -1.62 8.24
N ALA A 194 16.25 -0.99 7.41
CA ALA A 194 16.03 0.46 7.44
C ALA A 194 15.30 0.93 8.71
N LEU A 195 14.38 0.11 9.24
CA LEU A 195 13.73 0.34 10.53
C LEU A 195 14.72 0.19 11.69
N LYS A 196 15.53 -0.88 11.70
CA LYS A 196 16.55 -1.12 12.73
C LYS A 196 17.60 -0.01 12.79
N SER A 197 17.99 0.55 11.63
CA SER A 197 18.95 1.65 11.57
C SER A 197 18.34 3.02 11.94
N GLY A 198 17.01 3.10 12.06
CA GLY A 198 16.28 4.35 12.28
C GLY A 198 16.24 5.29 11.07
N HIS A 199 16.70 4.83 9.89
CA HIS A 199 16.53 5.60 8.65
C HIS A 199 15.03 5.73 8.31
N ILE A 200 14.28 4.64 8.45
CA ILE A 200 12.81 4.67 8.47
C ILE A 200 12.38 4.61 9.92
N ARG A 201 11.57 5.58 10.36
CA ARG A 201 11.17 5.74 11.77
C ARG A 201 10.07 4.76 12.17
N GLY A 202 9.22 4.40 11.24
CA GLY A 202 8.12 3.46 11.46
C GLY A 202 7.50 3.05 10.14
N ALA A 203 6.82 1.91 10.14
CA ALA A 203 6.14 1.42 8.97
C ALA A 203 4.79 0.78 9.28
N TYR A 204 3.86 0.89 8.34
CA TYR A 204 2.62 0.13 8.30
C TYR A 204 2.66 -0.85 7.13
N VAL A 205 2.48 -2.13 7.39
CA VAL A 205 2.51 -3.18 6.35
C VAL A 205 1.33 -4.11 6.57
N ASP A 206 0.34 -4.05 5.67
CA ASP A 206 -0.88 -4.87 5.70
C ASP A 206 -0.72 -6.18 4.91
N VAL A 207 0.24 -6.21 3.99
CA VAL A 207 0.43 -7.26 3.00
C VAL A 207 1.87 -7.74 2.98
N PHE A 208 2.07 -9.06 2.88
CA PHE A 208 3.38 -9.69 2.94
C PHE A 208 3.59 -10.66 1.77
N PRO A 209 4.85 -10.96 1.37
CA PRO A 209 5.12 -11.96 0.34
C PRO A 209 4.48 -13.32 0.65
N VAL A 210 4.48 -13.69 1.93
CA VAL A 210 3.80 -14.87 2.49
C VAL A 210 2.91 -14.38 3.63
N GLU A 211 1.63 -14.70 3.58
CA GLU A 211 0.64 -14.34 4.60
C GLU A 211 0.13 -15.61 5.29
N PRO A 212 -0.20 -15.57 6.60
CA PRO A 212 -0.71 -16.74 7.31
C PRO A 212 -1.95 -17.35 6.63
N GLY A 213 -1.88 -18.65 6.32
CA GLY A 213 -2.97 -19.38 5.67
C GLY A 213 -3.09 -19.16 4.15
N LYS A 214 -2.06 -18.59 3.51
CA LYS A 214 -1.76 -18.78 2.08
C LYS A 214 -0.71 -19.87 1.89
#